data_AF-W1PKX7-F1
#
_entry.id   AF-W1PKX7-F1
#
_cell.length_a   1.000
_cell.length_b   1.000
_cell.length_c   1.000
_cell.angle_alpha   90.00
_cell.angle_beta   90.00
_cell.angle_gamma   90.00
#
_symmetry.space_group_name_H-M   'P 1'
#
loop_
_entity.id
_entity.type
_entity.pdbx_description
1 polymer ?
#
loop_
_entity_poly.entity_id
_entity_poly.type
_entity_poly.pdbx_seq_one_letter_code
_entity_poly.pdbx_strand_id
1 'polypeptide(L)'
;MGLNHFFFLVFTTIIATSSIADDVHKPYIIHMDILAMPALFSTHQHWYDSLLSSLDSPRGKSPRLLYVYRHVIKGFSAMLSGSHLQQLQAMPAHLGMYPDSYGTLHTSRTPNFLGLRKQTGIWPVTKFGNDTIIGIIDTRIWPESKSFDDKGMPPVPYRKLIGARSFSKGLKEHGINISEIHDYDSPRDYFGHGTHMASTAAGSPVRGANYFGYARGTAVGMAPMAQLAMYKVSWYLETLESAATDVLAGMDQAIEDGVDIMSLSLGFPQTPFFDNVIALGAFAAIERGIFVSCSAGNRGPHPYTVINGAPWITTVGASTLDRGYATSATLKGESNDTIKVLGTSFYPKSILIFYDPFYYGKGNASKEICASNSLDASEVAGKILFCSYSNVSDVYNRWTKRIEQVPRP
;
A
#
# COMPACT_ATOMS: atom_id res chain seq x y z
N MET A 1 -67.40 23.84 29.62
CA MET A 1 -67.88 23.65 28.24
C MET A 1 -66.68 23.86 27.33
N GLY A 2 -65.97 22.88 26.79
CA GLY A 2 -66.29 21.48 26.49
C GLY A 2 -66.16 21.26 24.99
N LEU A 3 -65.10 20.52 24.59
CA LEU A 3 -64.93 19.75 23.34
C LEU A 3 -64.75 20.56 22.02
N ASN A 4 -63.96 20.18 21.01
CA ASN A 4 -63.35 18.91 20.63
C ASN A 4 -62.18 19.20 19.66
N HIS A 5 -60.99 18.62 19.88
CA HIS A 5 -59.99 18.45 18.83
C HIS A 5 -59.96 16.98 18.43
N PHE A 6 -60.46 16.69 17.23
CA PHE A 6 -60.39 15.39 16.58
C PHE A 6 -58.94 15.14 16.14
N PHE A 7 -58.26 14.17 16.76
CA PHE A 7 -57.02 13.60 16.25
C PHE A 7 -57.36 12.53 15.22
N PHE A 8 -57.09 12.79 13.93
CA PHE A 8 -57.13 11.78 12.88
C PHE A 8 -55.82 10.97 12.92
N LEU A 9 -55.89 9.74 13.41
CA LEU A 9 -54.82 8.74 13.30
C LEU A 9 -54.83 8.15 11.89
N VAL A 10 -53.92 8.61 11.03
CA VAL A 10 -53.66 7.98 9.73
C VAL A 10 -52.76 6.76 9.98
N PHE A 11 -53.33 5.56 9.88
CA PHE A 11 -52.56 4.31 9.83
C PHE A 11 -51.92 4.18 8.45
N THR A 12 -50.64 4.58 8.31
CA THR A 12 -49.82 4.19 7.16
C THR A 12 -49.32 2.76 7.38
N THR A 13 -49.91 1.81 6.67
CA THR A 13 -49.38 0.45 6.52
C THR A 13 -48.06 0.50 5.76
N ILE A 14 -46.95 0.32 6.48
CA ILE A 14 -45.63 0.10 5.87
C ILE A 14 -45.65 -1.33 5.30
N ILE A 15 -45.86 -1.45 3.99
CA ILE A 15 -45.56 -2.68 3.26
C ILE A 15 -44.04 -2.81 3.27
N ALA A 16 -43.51 -3.71 4.09
CA ALA A 16 -42.12 -4.13 4.03
C ALA A 16 -41.91 -4.85 2.69
N THR A 17 -41.41 -4.13 1.70
CA THR A 17 -40.82 -4.74 0.52
C THR A 17 -39.52 -5.39 0.97
N SER A 18 -39.50 -6.72 1.00
CA SER A 18 -38.26 -7.48 1.14
C SER A 18 -37.38 -7.12 -0.05
N SER A 19 -36.37 -6.28 0.19
CA SER A 19 -35.31 -6.08 -0.79
C SER A 19 -34.68 -7.44 -1.02
N ILE A 20 -34.81 -7.97 -2.23
CA ILE A 20 -34.06 -9.14 -2.69
C ILE A 20 -32.58 -8.78 -2.50
N ALA A 21 -31.95 -9.36 -1.48
CA ALA A 21 -30.52 -9.27 -1.32
C ALA A 21 -29.89 -9.89 -2.58
N ASP A 22 -29.27 -9.04 -3.37
CA ASP A 22 -28.59 -9.40 -4.61
C ASP A 22 -27.57 -10.51 -4.28
N ASP A 23 -27.63 -11.65 -5.00
CA ASP A 23 -26.82 -12.86 -4.74
C ASP A 23 -25.37 -12.67 -5.27
N VAL A 24 -24.78 -11.52 -4.94
CA VAL A 24 -23.47 -11.09 -5.39
C VAL A 24 -22.41 -11.93 -4.68
N HIS A 25 -21.66 -12.70 -5.46
CA HIS A 25 -20.50 -13.40 -4.95
C HIS A 25 -19.38 -12.40 -4.65
N LYS A 26 -18.78 -12.53 -3.48
CA LYS A 26 -17.60 -11.75 -3.06
C LYS A 26 -16.57 -12.68 -2.45
N PRO A 27 -15.28 -12.34 -2.49
CA PRO A 27 -14.28 -13.13 -1.81
C PRO A 27 -14.32 -12.89 -0.31
N TYR A 28 -14.18 -13.99 0.43
CA TYR A 28 -14.09 -14.01 1.87
C TYR A 28 -12.91 -14.86 2.29
N ILE A 29 -12.31 -14.50 3.41
CA ILE A 29 -11.32 -15.30 4.13
C ILE A 29 -12.06 -16.04 5.24
N ILE A 30 -11.96 -17.37 5.27
CA ILE A 30 -12.63 -18.26 6.21
C ILE A 30 -11.58 -18.91 7.11
N HIS A 31 -11.75 -18.75 8.43
CA HIS A 31 -10.95 -19.41 9.46
C HIS A 31 -11.67 -20.68 9.91
N MET A 32 -10.95 -21.80 9.92
CA MET A 32 -11.46 -23.12 10.24
C MET A 32 -10.66 -23.77 11.37
N ASP A 33 -11.35 -24.55 12.21
CA ASP A 33 -10.72 -25.44 13.18
C ASP A 33 -10.16 -26.67 12.46
N ILE A 34 -8.84 -26.76 12.35
CA ILE A 34 -8.17 -27.89 11.69
C ILE A 34 -8.29 -29.20 12.45
N LEU A 35 -8.60 -29.17 13.76
CA LEU A 35 -8.84 -30.39 14.54
C LEU A 35 -10.17 -31.04 14.17
N ALA A 36 -11.08 -30.29 13.54
CA ALA A 36 -12.34 -30.80 13.03
C ALA A 36 -12.22 -31.42 11.62
N MET A 37 -11.01 -31.49 11.03
CA MET A 37 -10.82 -32.13 9.72
C MET A 37 -11.18 -33.63 9.80
N PRO A 38 -12.12 -34.13 8.98
CA PRO A 38 -12.42 -35.55 8.94
C PRO A 38 -11.20 -36.38 8.51
N ALA A 39 -10.97 -37.51 9.19
CA ALA A 39 -9.83 -38.40 8.92
C ALA A 39 -9.78 -38.97 7.49
N LEU A 40 -10.88 -38.85 6.74
CA LEU A 40 -10.97 -39.23 5.32
C LEU A 40 -10.11 -38.34 4.41
N PHE A 41 -9.77 -37.12 4.84
CA PHE A 41 -9.00 -36.18 4.03
C PHE A 41 -7.51 -36.22 4.37
N SER A 42 -6.67 -36.35 3.34
CA SER A 42 -5.21 -36.38 3.48
C SER A 42 -4.57 -34.99 3.53
N THR A 43 -5.26 -33.94 3.06
CA THR A 43 -4.80 -32.56 3.11
C THR A 43 -5.96 -31.59 3.36
N HIS A 44 -5.66 -30.44 3.96
CA HIS A 44 -6.64 -29.37 4.17
C HIS A 44 -7.24 -28.87 2.85
N GLN A 45 -6.46 -28.88 1.76
CA GLN A 45 -6.95 -28.46 0.44
C GLN A 45 -8.07 -29.38 -0.07
N HIS A 46 -7.88 -30.70 -0.03
CA HIS A 46 -8.93 -31.64 -0.42
C HIS A 46 -10.17 -31.54 0.47
N TRP A 47 -9.96 -31.30 1.77
CA TRP A 47 -11.07 -31.08 2.70
C TRP A 47 -11.86 -29.82 2.33
N TYR A 48 -11.19 -28.68 2.11
CA TYR A 48 -11.86 -27.42 1.77
C TYR A 48 -12.51 -27.45 0.38
N ASP A 49 -11.89 -28.08 -0.62
CA ASP A 49 -12.49 -28.28 -1.94
C ASP A 49 -13.78 -29.12 -1.85
N SER A 50 -13.75 -30.21 -1.07
CA SER A 50 -14.93 -31.06 -0.84
C SER A 50 -16.03 -30.32 -0.08
N LEU A 51 -15.64 -29.51 0.91
CA LEU A 51 -16.56 -28.73 1.73
C LEU A 51 -17.27 -27.66 0.89
N LEU A 52 -16.52 -26.92 0.06
CA LEU A 52 -17.10 -25.94 -0.86
C LEU A 52 -18.04 -26.60 -1.88
N SER A 53 -17.66 -27.78 -2.41
CA SER A 53 -18.50 -28.54 -3.35
C SER A 53 -19.80 -29.06 -2.73
N SER A 54 -19.89 -29.14 -1.40
CA SER A 54 -21.08 -29.59 -0.67
C SER A 54 -22.09 -28.49 -0.34
N LEU A 55 -21.72 -27.22 -0.55
CA LEU A 55 -22.60 -26.09 -0.26
C LEU A 55 -23.71 -25.99 -1.32
N ASP A 56 -24.94 -25.81 -0.88
CA ASP A 56 -26.07 -25.58 -1.77
C ASP A 56 -25.93 -24.22 -2.44
N SER A 57 -26.10 -24.18 -3.77
CA SER A 57 -26.11 -22.95 -4.57
C SER A 57 -27.51 -22.67 -5.16
N PRO A 58 -28.51 -22.31 -4.34
CA PRO A 58 -29.92 -22.31 -4.74
C PRO A 58 -30.29 -21.28 -5.83
N ARG A 59 -29.41 -20.35 -6.23
CA ARG A 59 -29.70 -19.31 -7.26
C ARG A 59 -28.53 -18.88 -8.17
N GLY A 60 -27.36 -19.54 -8.15
CA GLY A 60 -26.19 -19.02 -8.88
C GLY A 60 -24.92 -19.87 -8.81
N LYS A 61 -23.80 -19.30 -9.29
CA LYS A 61 -22.47 -19.93 -9.44
C LYS A 61 -22.04 -20.71 -8.20
N SER A 62 -21.38 -21.85 -8.40
CA SER A 62 -20.77 -22.63 -7.31
C SER A 62 -19.65 -21.85 -6.61
N PRO A 63 -19.45 -22.06 -5.29
CA PRO A 63 -18.36 -21.44 -4.57
C PRO A 63 -17.01 -21.89 -5.14
N ARG A 64 -16.03 -20.97 -5.21
CA ARG A 64 -14.71 -21.27 -5.78
C ARG A 64 -13.59 -20.98 -4.80
N LEU A 65 -12.75 -21.98 -4.54
CA LEU A 65 -11.54 -21.85 -3.74
C LEU A 65 -10.51 -20.94 -4.44
N LEU A 66 -9.92 -20.02 -3.69
CA LEU A 66 -8.87 -19.11 -4.19
C LEU A 66 -7.49 -19.53 -3.68
N TYR A 67 -7.37 -19.66 -2.35
CA TYR A 67 -6.15 -20.05 -1.66
C TYR A 67 -6.48 -20.82 -0.39
N VAL A 68 -5.56 -21.68 0.01
CA VAL A 68 -5.56 -22.38 1.30
C VAL A 68 -4.40 -21.84 2.11
N TYR A 69 -4.69 -21.29 3.27
CA TYR A 69 -3.71 -20.74 4.20
C TYR A 69 -3.28 -21.84 5.16
N ARG A 70 -1.97 -22.05 5.31
CA ARG A 70 -1.42 -23.10 6.17
C ARG A 70 -0.72 -22.55 7.39
N HIS A 71 -0.14 -21.36 7.28
CA HIS A 71 0.76 -20.80 8.27
C HIS A 71 0.20 -19.52 8.90
N VAL A 72 -0.33 -18.59 8.10
CA VAL A 72 -0.87 -17.29 8.55
C VAL A 72 -2.19 -17.39 9.30
N ILE A 73 -3.08 -18.24 8.80
CA ILE A 73 -4.30 -18.67 9.46
C ILE A 73 -4.55 -20.12 9.09
N LYS A 74 -5.38 -20.81 9.86
CA LYS A 74 -5.85 -22.14 9.51
C LYS A 74 -7.15 -22.01 8.73
N GLY A 75 -7.11 -22.06 7.41
CA GLY A 75 -8.32 -21.82 6.64
C GLY A 75 -8.10 -21.59 5.16
N PHE A 76 -9.05 -20.92 4.51
CA PHE A 76 -9.02 -20.70 3.08
C PHE A 76 -9.74 -19.41 2.70
N SER A 77 -9.49 -18.91 1.50
CA SER A 77 -10.32 -17.86 0.90
C SER A 77 -11.09 -18.42 -0.28
N ALA A 78 -12.36 -18.04 -0.39
CA ALA A 78 -13.25 -18.49 -1.46
C ALA A 78 -14.16 -17.36 -1.93
N MET A 79 -14.60 -17.47 -3.19
CA MET A 79 -15.65 -16.64 -3.77
C MET A 79 -17.01 -17.21 -3.36
N LEU A 80 -17.78 -16.47 -2.56
CA LEU A 80 -18.97 -16.95 -1.85
C LEU A 80 -20.14 -15.96 -1.96
N SER A 81 -21.36 -16.48 -2.02
CA SER A 81 -22.59 -15.69 -1.88
C SER A 81 -23.02 -15.59 -0.42
N GLY A 82 -23.97 -14.71 -0.11
CA GLY A 82 -24.59 -14.62 1.21
C GLY A 82 -25.17 -15.95 1.71
N SER A 83 -25.73 -16.78 0.83
CA SER A 83 -26.25 -18.11 1.18
C SER A 83 -25.14 -19.12 1.51
N HIS A 84 -24.01 -19.08 0.79
CA HIS A 84 -22.83 -19.89 1.12
C HIS A 84 -22.26 -19.50 2.49
N LEU A 85 -22.21 -18.21 2.82
CA LEU A 85 -21.71 -17.73 4.13
C LEU A 85 -22.56 -18.25 5.29
N GLN A 86 -23.89 -18.23 5.16
CA GLN A 86 -24.80 -18.74 6.21
C GLN A 86 -24.60 -20.24 6.45
N GLN A 87 -24.41 -21.03 5.38
CA GLN A 87 -24.14 -22.46 5.49
C GLN A 87 -22.79 -22.72 6.17
N LEU A 88 -21.74 -21.95 5.82
CA LEU A 88 -20.42 -22.07 6.45
C LEU A 88 -20.43 -21.68 7.92
N GLN A 89 -21.13 -20.60 8.29
CA GLN A 89 -21.25 -20.14 9.69
C GLN A 89 -21.96 -21.16 10.58
N ALA A 90 -22.86 -21.97 10.02
CA ALA A 90 -23.55 -23.02 10.75
C ALA A 90 -22.68 -24.28 10.98
N MET A 91 -21.49 -24.37 10.36
CA MET A 91 -20.63 -25.53 10.50
C MET A 91 -19.86 -25.49 11.83
N PRO A 92 -19.78 -26.63 12.56
CA PRO A 92 -19.00 -26.70 13.80
C PRO A 92 -17.52 -26.35 13.65
N ALA A 93 -16.94 -26.56 12.46
CA ALA A 93 -15.54 -26.28 12.17
C ALA A 93 -15.25 -24.82 11.82
N HIS A 94 -16.26 -23.96 11.66
CA HIS A 94 -16.07 -22.55 11.32
C HIS A 94 -15.71 -21.73 12.56
N LEU A 95 -14.60 -20.97 12.49
CA LEU A 95 -14.12 -20.12 13.57
C LEU A 95 -14.31 -18.63 13.29
N GLY A 96 -14.27 -18.20 12.03
CA GLY A 96 -14.34 -16.80 11.67
C GLY A 96 -14.42 -16.57 10.16
N MET A 97 -14.92 -15.41 9.77
CA MET A 97 -15.14 -15.06 8.37
C MET A 97 -14.98 -13.55 8.17
N TYR A 98 -14.18 -13.19 7.18
CA TYR A 98 -13.78 -11.79 6.95
C TYR A 98 -13.98 -11.43 5.48
N PRO A 99 -14.71 -10.34 5.17
CA PRO A 99 -14.79 -9.84 3.80
C PRO A 99 -13.43 -9.30 3.34
N ASP A 100 -13.14 -9.45 2.07
CA ASP A 100 -11.94 -8.88 1.45
C ASP A 100 -11.94 -7.34 1.54
N SER A 101 -10.76 -6.71 1.63
CA SER A 101 -10.60 -5.24 1.79
C SER A 101 -9.36 -4.73 1.04
N TYR A 102 -9.07 -3.41 1.09
CA TYR A 102 -7.98 -2.77 0.33
C TYR A 102 -7.00 -1.89 1.15
N GLY A 103 -5.75 -1.70 0.68
CA GLY A 103 -4.72 -0.90 1.38
C GLY A 103 -3.79 0.01 0.52
N THR A 104 -2.97 0.88 1.16
CA THR A 104 -2.18 1.99 0.53
C THR A 104 -0.69 2.09 0.92
N LEU A 105 0.15 2.76 0.11
CA LEU A 105 1.63 2.68 0.06
C LEU A 105 2.45 3.84 0.72
N HIS A 106 3.65 3.63 1.32
CA HIS A 106 4.48 4.63 2.08
C HIS A 106 6.05 4.58 1.89
N THR A 107 6.84 5.69 2.04
CA THR A 107 8.32 5.75 1.69
C THR A 107 9.30 6.61 2.57
N SER A 108 10.63 6.34 2.56
CA SER A 108 11.80 7.30 2.41
C SER A 108 13.21 6.87 2.97
N ARG A 109 14.25 7.73 2.81
CA ARG A 109 15.75 7.58 2.96
C ARG A 109 16.31 7.70 4.38
N THR A 110 17.43 7.03 4.74
CA THR A 110 17.75 6.95 6.19
C THR A 110 19.19 6.62 6.71
N PRO A 111 20.08 5.83 6.05
CA PRO A 111 21.21 5.19 6.77
C PRO A 111 22.22 6.11 7.49
N ASN A 112 22.78 7.12 6.81
CA ASN A 112 23.78 8.01 7.42
C ASN A 112 23.18 8.89 8.52
N PHE A 113 21.91 9.28 8.37
CA PHE A 113 21.19 10.09 9.35
C PHE A 113 21.05 9.34 10.69
N LEU A 114 20.89 8.01 10.65
CA LEU A 114 20.87 7.16 11.84
C LEU A 114 22.26 6.78 12.36
N GLY A 115 23.33 7.37 11.82
CA GLY A 115 24.69 7.12 12.29
C GLY A 115 25.26 5.75 11.92
N LEU A 116 24.71 5.05 10.92
CA LEU A 116 25.29 3.81 10.41
C LEU A 116 26.62 4.09 9.71
N ARG A 117 27.72 3.50 10.22
CA ARG A 117 29.09 3.71 9.72
C ARG A 117 29.69 2.39 9.26
N LYS A 118 30.49 2.42 8.18
CA LYS A 118 31.05 1.20 7.57
C LYS A 118 32.09 0.49 8.45
N GLN A 119 32.80 1.24 9.31
CA GLN A 119 33.92 0.71 10.09
C GLN A 119 33.58 0.49 11.56
N THR A 120 32.49 1.06 12.06
CA THR A 120 32.11 1.01 13.48
C THR A 120 30.59 0.97 13.64
N GLY A 121 30.10 0.51 14.80
CA GLY A 121 28.67 0.44 15.10
C GLY A 121 28.01 -0.85 14.58
N ILE A 122 26.70 -0.80 14.35
CA ILE A 122 25.89 -2.01 14.13
C ILE A 122 26.21 -2.71 12.79
N TRP A 123 26.63 -1.97 11.75
CA TRP A 123 26.92 -2.56 10.43
C TRP A 123 28.04 -3.60 10.45
N PRO A 124 29.25 -3.31 10.97
CA PRO A 124 30.27 -4.35 11.13
C PRO A 124 29.82 -5.51 12.05
N VAL A 125 29.11 -5.20 13.14
CA VAL A 125 28.67 -6.20 14.13
C VAL A 125 27.67 -7.19 13.52
N THR A 126 26.72 -6.71 12.71
CA THR A 126 25.70 -7.55 12.05
C THR A 126 26.13 -8.01 10.66
N LYS A 127 27.42 -7.81 10.29
CA LYS A 127 27.92 -8.09 8.93
C LYS A 127 27.03 -7.46 7.85
N PHE A 128 26.50 -6.27 8.11
CA PHE A 128 25.61 -5.52 7.22
C PHE A 128 24.30 -6.25 6.85
N GLY A 129 23.86 -7.19 7.70
CA GLY A 129 22.69 -8.04 7.48
C GLY A 129 22.98 -9.30 6.64
N ASN A 130 24.23 -9.72 6.55
CA ASN A 130 24.56 -11.00 5.91
C ASN A 130 23.81 -12.16 6.60
N ASP A 131 23.43 -13.17 5.82
CA ASP A 131 22.65 -14.33 6.27
C ASP A 131 21.24 -13.96 6.80
N THR A 132 20.70 -12.81 6.39
CA THR A 132 19.32 -12.38 6.67
C THR A 132 18.52 -12.25 5.38
N ILE A 133 17.31 -12.79 5.36
CA ILE A 133 16.33 -12.70 4.28
C ILE A 133 15.21 -11.76 4.71
N ILE A 134 15.04 -10.67 3.96
CA ILE A 134 13.93 -9.73 4.14
C ILE A 134 12.87 -10.03 3.08
N GLY A 135 11.72 -10.53 3.53
CA GLY A 135 10.49 -10.63 2.75
C GLY A 135 9.83 -9.27 2.60
N ILE A 136 9.83 -8.74 1.39
CA ILE A 136 9.11 -7.51 1.05
C ILE A 136 7.74 -7.89 0.52
N ILE A 137 6.69 -7.52 1.26
CA ILE A 137 5.31 -7.73 0.85
C ILE A 137 4.78 -6.36 0.45
N ASP A 138 4.85 -6.09 -0.86
CA ASP A 138 4.61 -4.77 -1.40
C ASP A 138 4.06 -4.91 -2.82
N THR A 139 4.10 -3.82 -3.56
CA THR A 139 3.57 -3.71 -4.90
C THR A 139 4.37 -4.47 -5.92
N ARG A 140 5.72 -4.61 -5.83
CA ARG A 140 6.58 -5.08 -6.95
C ARG A 140 8.11 -4.98 -6.74
N ILE A 141 8.94 -5.51 -7.66
CA ILE A 141 10.40 -5.20 -7.77
C ILE A 141 10.89 -5.01 -9.21
N TRP A 142 11.79 -4.05 -9.46
CA TRP A 142 12.49 -3.84 -10.75
C TRP A 142 13.90 -4.44 -10.69
N PRO A 143 14.08 -5.71 -11.07
CA PRO A 143 15.31 -6.45 -10.78
C PRO A 143 16.56 -5.90 -11.47
N GLU A 144 16.41 -5.20 -12.60
CA GLU A 144 17.53 -4.59 -13.34
C GLU A 144 18.10 -3.33 -12.66
N SER A 145 17.50 -2.87 -11.56
CA SER A 145 18.04 -1.75 -10.79
C SER A 145 19.41 -2.08 -10.22
N LYS A 146 20.35 -1.12 -10.29
CA LYS A 146 21.70 -1.27 -9.70
C LYS A 146 21.67 -1.53 -8.19
N SER A 147 20.58 -1.17 -7.51
CA SER A 147 20.37 -1.47 -6.09
C SER A 147 20.18 -2.96 -5.82
N PHE A 148 19.95 -3.77 -6.85
CA PHE A 148 19.76 -5.23 -6.72
C PHE A 148 20.89 -6.05 -7.37
N ASP A 149 22.01 -5.39 -7.71
CA ASP A 149 23.24 -6.05 -8.15
C ASP A 149 23.82 -6.88 -6.99
N ASP A 150 24.26 -8.10 -7.28
CA ASP A 150 24.81 -9.07 -6.33
C ASP A 150 26.34 -8.95 -6.18
N LYS A 151 26.99 -8.03 -6.92
CA LYS A 151 28.41 -7.73 -6.75
C LYS A 151 28.77 -7.37 -5.30
N GLY A 152 29.70 -8.15 -4.74
CA GLY A 152 30.20 -7.97 -3.37
C GLY A 152 29.45 -8.82 -2.34
N MET A 153 28.42 -9.57 -2.73
CA MET A 153 27.85 -10.63 -1.90
C MET A 153 28.74 -11.89 -1.92
N PRO A 154 28.64 -12.77 -0.90
CA PRO A 154 29.32 -14.07 -0.91
C PRO A 154 28.93 -14.90 -2.15
N PRO A 155 29.74 -15.89 -2.56
CA PRO A 155 29.39 -16.77 -3.68
C PRO A 155 28.15 -17.62 -3.38
N VAL A 156 27.37 -17.98 -4.42
CA VAL A 156 26.10 -18.75 -4.42
C VAL A 156 25.96 -19.71 -3.22
N PRO A 157 24.81 -19.70 -2.49
CA PRO A 157 23.47 -19.24 -2.91
C PRO A 157 23.16 -17.75 -2.71
N TYR A 158 24.15 -16.93 -2.33
CA TYR A 158 23.93 -15.53 -1.93
C TYR A 158 23.73 -14.56 -3.11
N ARG A 159 22.55 -14.58 -3.72
CA ARG A 159 22.09 -13.51 -4.62
C ARG A 159 21.39 -12.41 -3.83
N LYS A 160 21.33 -11.19 -4.38
CA LYS A 160 20.64 -10.06 -3.78
C LYS A 160 19.11 -10.26 -3.78
N LEU A 161 18.53 -10.64 -4.91
CA LEU A 161 17.13 -11.06 -5.04
C LEU A 161 17.09 -12.58 -5.21
N ILE A 162 16.57 -13.30 -4.21
CA ILE A 162 16.56 -14.77 -4.19
C ILE A 162 15.21 -15.39 -4.54
N GLY A 163 14.13 -14.62 -4.42
CA GLY A 163 12.78 -15.07 -4.74
C GLY A 163 11.89 -13.91 -5.15
N ALA A 164 11.00 -14.15 -6.11
CA ALA A 164 9.99 -13.18 -6.52
C ALA A 164 8.71 -13.91 -6.92
N ARG A 165 7.60 -13.60 -6.25
CA ARG A 165 6.28 -14.21 -6.45
C ARG A 165 5.21 -13.12 -6.56
N SER A 166 4.07 -13.44 -7.15
CA SER A 166 2.93 -12.53 -7.30
C SER A 166 1.61 -13.23 -6.97
N PHE A 167 0.73 -12.50 -6.31
CA PHE A 167 -0.57 -12.97 -5.83
C PHE A 167 -1.63 -12.00 -6.34
N SER A 168 -2.57 -12.52 -7.13
CA SER A 168 -3.58 -11.70 -7.82
C SER A 168 -4.95 -12.38 -7.93
N LYS A 169 -5.13 -13.56 -7.35
CA LYS A 169 -6.39 -14.30 -7.53
C LYS A 169 -7.53 -13.55 -6.86
N GLY A 170 -7.32 -13.00 -5.66
CA GLY A 170 -8.34 -12.21 -4.96
C GLY A 170 -8.75 -10.98 -5.76
N LEU A 171 -7.79 -10.28 -6.33
CA LEU A 171 -8.03 -9.16 -7.24
C LEU A 171 -8.87 -9.57 -8.48
N LYS A 172 -8.48 -10.65 -9.16
CA LYS A 172 -9.16 -11.15 -10.37
C LYS A 172 -10.60 -11.59 -10.09
N GLU A 173 -10.89 -12.12 -8.90
CA GLU A 173 -12.27 -12.47 -8.51
C GLU A 173 -13.20 -11.28 -8.40
N HIS A 174 -12.68 -10.11 -8.04
CA HIS A 174 -13.48 -8.88 -8.00
C HIS A 174 -13.78 -8.32 -9.39
N GLY A 175 -13.44 -9.05 -10.47
CA GLY A 175 -13.59 -8.58 -11.84
C GLY A 175 -12.56 -7.53 -12.24
N ILE A 176 -11.50 -7.37 -11.43
CA ILE A 176 -10.42 -6.43 -11.70
C ILE A 176 -9.33 -7.16 -12.48
N ASN A 177 -9.24 -6.84 -13.77
CA ASN A 177 -8.15 -7.33 -14.61
C ASN A 177 -6.90 -6.49 -14.41
N ILE A 178 -5.75 -7.16 -14.31
CA ILE A 178 -4.46 -6.50 -14.31
C ILE A 178 -4.24 -5.93 -15.71
N SER A 179 -4.04 -4.61 -15.80
CA SER A 179 -3.76 -3.95 -17.06
C SER A 179 -2.46 -4.44 -17.67
N GLU A 180 -2.47 -4.84 -18.94
CA GLU A 180 -1.24 -5.17 -19.69
C GLU A 180 -0.44 -3.93 -20.10
N ILE A 181 -1.06 -2.75 -20.10
CA ILE A 181 -0.43 -1.47 -20.47
C ILE A 181 0.07 -0.68 -19.27
N HIS A 182 -0.52 -0.92 -18.09
CA HIS A 182 -0.24 -0.17 -16.87
C HIS A 182 0.21 -1.06 -15.70
N ASP A 183 0.47 -2.35 -15.94
CA ASP A 183 1.09 -3.28 -15.00
C ASP A 183 1.58 -4.55 -15.74
N TYR A 184 2.12 -5.51 -14.99
CA TYR A 184 2.50 -6.83 -15.47
C TYR A 184 2.00 -7.90 -14.51
N ASP A 185 1.26 -8.91 -14.99
CA ASP A 185 0.87 -10.11 -14.24
C ASP A 185 2.07 -11.02 -13.93
N SER A 186 3.00 -10.44 -13.18
CA SER A 186 4.29 -10.98 -12.76
C SER A 186 4.81 -10.15 -11.58
N PRO A 187 5.88 -10.58 -10.89
CA PRO A 187 6.50 -9.79 -9.81
C PRO A 187 7.13 -8.45 -10.25
N ARG A 188 7.22 -8.16 -11.55
CA ARG A 188 7.93 -7.00 -12.12
C ARG A 188 7.27 -5.66 -11.82
N ASP A 189 8.08 -4.69 -11.40
CA ASP A 189 7.64 -3.32 -11.10
C ASP A 189 7.22 -2.47 -12.29
N TYR A 190 6.13 -1.73 -12.09
CA TYR A 190 5.65 -0.70 -13.00
C TYR A 190 5.49 0.64 -12.25
N PHE A 191 4.98 0.63 -11.02
CA PHE A 191 4.69 1.82 -10.22
C PHE A 191 5.94 2.39 -9.52
N GLY A 192 6.85 1.54 -9.05
CA GLY A 192 8.13 1.93 -8.43
C GLY A 192 8.16 1.85 -6.90
N HIS A 193 7.01 1.72 -6.24
CA HIS A 193 6.94 1.75 -4.77
C HIS A 193 7.69 0.57 -4.13
N GLY A 194 7.45 -0.65 -4.61
CA GLY A 194 8.10 -1.84 -4.06
C GLY A 194 9.60 -1.87 -4.35
N THR A 195 10.04 -1.37 -5.52
CA THR A 195 11.46 -1.15 -5.80
C THR A 195 12.09 -0.14 -4.83
N HIS A 196 11.42 0.98 -4.58
CA HIS A 196 11.89 1.99 -3.65
C HIS A 196 12.02 1.44 -2.22
N MET A 197 10.99 0.72 -1.77
CA MET A 197 10.95 0.00 -0.49
C MET A 197 12.09 -1.01 -0.34
N ALA A 198 12.20 -1.96 -1.28
CA ALA A 198 13.21 -3.00 -1.24
C ALA A 198 14.64 -2.44 -1.26
N SER A 199 14.88 -1.39 -2.07
CA SER A 199 16.18 -0.73 -2.11
C SER A 199 16.50 0.06 -0.83
N THR A 200 15.49 0.59 -0.14
CA THR A 200 15.65 1.25 1.17
C THR A 200 16.00 0.22 2.25
N ALA A 201 15.37 -0.96 2.24
CA ALA A 201 15.65 -2.02 3.19
C ALA A 201 17.04 -2.64 3.00
N ALA A 202 17.35 -3.13 1.79
CA ALA A 202 18.56 -3.94 1.56
C ALA A 202 19.30 -3.65 0.23
N GLY A 203 19.07 -2.48 -0.38
CA GLY A 203 19.71 -2.12 -1.63
C GLY A 203 21.24 -2.09 -1.56
N SER A 204 21.89 -2.67 -2.57
CA SER A 204 23.33 -2.60 -2.80
C SER A 204 23.79 -1.15 -2.98
N PRO A 205 25.05 -0.81 -2.63
CA PRO A 205 25.56 0.55 -2.79
C PRO A 205 25.61 1.00 -4.27
N VAL A 206 24.86 2.05 -4.61
CA VAL A 206 24.85 2.67 -5.95
C VAL A 206 25.51 4.04 -5.91
N ARG A 207 26.74 4.13 -6.43
CA ARG A 207 27.49 5.39 -6.52
C ARG A 207 26.89 6.34 -7.55
N GLY A 208 26.86 7.63 -7.23
CA GLY A 208 26.37 8.68 -8.15
C GLY A 208 24.85 8.74 -8.26
N ALA A 209 24.12 8.00 -7.42
CA ALA A 209 22.66 8.07 -7.36
C ALA A 209 22.22 9.50 -7.02
N ASN A 210 21.22 9.99 -7.75
CA ASN A 210 20.64 11.32 -7.61
C ASN A 210 19.22 11.31 -8.19
N TYR A 211 18.39 12.25 -7.73
CA TYR A 211 17.10 12.56 -8.34
C TYR A 211 17.27 13.84 -9.14
N PHE A 212 17.51 13.75 -10.45
CA PHE A 212 17.72 14.91 -11.34
C PHE A 212 18.70 15.98 -10.80
N GLY A 213 19.82 15.54 -10.22
CA GLY A 213 20.83 16.39 -9.58
C GLY A 213 20.63 16.60 -8.08
N TYR A 214 19.41 16.45 -7.55
CA TYR A 214 19.16 16.48 -6.12
C TYR A 214 19.71 15.23 -5.42
N ALA A 215 20.00 15.38 -4.13
CA ALA A 215 20.35 14.25 -3.25
C ALA A 215 21.55 13.41 -3.73
N ARG A 216 22.45 13.99 -4.53
CA ARG A 216 23.60 13.29 -5.12
C ARG A 216 24.45 12.61 -4.05
N GLY A 217 24.72 11.33 -4.23
CA GLY A 217 25.56 10.57 -3.31
C GLY A 217 25.66 9.10 -3.67
N THR A 218 25.90 8.26 -2.66
CA THR A 218 25.76 6.81 -2.78
C THR A 218 24.44 6.41 -2.13
N ALA A 219 23.52 5.85 -2.91
CA ALA A 219 22.32 5.22 -2.35
C ALA A 219 22.69 3.84 -1.82
N VAL A 220 22.17 3.46 -0.65
CA VAL A 220 22.44 2.17 0.01
C VAL A 220 21.28 1.86 0.95
N GLY A 221 20.92 0.58 1.08
CA GLY A 221 19.90 0.13 2.02
C GLY A 221 20.39 0.12 3.47
N MET A 222 19.48 -0.14 4.40
CA MET A 222 19.77 -0.28 5.83
C MET A 222 20.60 -1.54 6.13
N ALA A 223 20.33 -2.63 5.42
CA ALA A 223 21.03 -3.90 5.52
C ALA A 223 21.55 -4.31 4.13
N PRO A 224 22.62 -3.65 3.63
CA PRO A 224 23.04 -3.81 2.23
C PRO A 224 23.59 -5.20 1.90
N MET A 225 23.83 -6.08 2.87
CA MET A 225 24.21 -7.48 2.66
C MET A 225 23.06 -8.46 2.92
N ALA A 226 21.86 -7.99 3.28
CA ALA A 226 20.68 -8.83 3.38
C ALA A 226 20.17 -9.23 1.99
N GLN A 227 19.53 -10.39 1.92
CA GLN A 227 18.86 -10.90 0.74
C GLN A 227 17.40 -10.45 0.72
N LEU A 228 16.82 -10.34 -0.47
CA LEU A 228 15.45 -9.92 -0.68
C LEU A 228 14.63 -11.07 -1.27
N ALA A 229 13.43 -11.26 -0.74
CA ALA A 229 12.37 -12.06 -1.34
C ALA A 229 11.15 -11.15 -1.56
N MET A 230 10.65 -11.08 -2.80
CA MET A 230 9.55 -10.19 -3.17
C MET A 230 8.23 -10.95 -3.28
N TYR A 231 7.21 -10.47 -2.58
CA TYR A 231 5.84 -10.98 -2.61
C TYR A 231 4.92 -9.86 -3.10
N LYS A 232 4.65 -9.84 -4.40
CA LYS A 232 3.76 -8.84 -5.02
C LYS A 232 2.31 -9.14 -4.68
N VAL A 233 1.66 -8.22 -4.00
CA VAL A 233 0.25 -8.36 -3.54
C VAL A 233 -0.63 -7.17 -3.94
N SER A 234 -0.06 -6.20 -4.68
CA SER A 234 -0.71 -4.94 -5.04
C SER A 234 -0.40 -4.54 -6.49
N TRP A 235 -1.39 -3.94 -7.15
CA TRP A 235 -1.43 -3.74 -8.60
C TRP A 235 -1.72 -2.29 -8.93
N TYR A 236 -1.19 -1.78 -10.04
CA TYR A 236 -1.37 -0.38 -10.44
C TYR A 236 -2.71 -0.30 -11.17
N LEU A 237 -3.69 0.15 -10.41
CA LEU A 237 -5.09 0.29 -10.79
C LEU A 237 -5.51 1.72 -10.46
N GLU A 238 -6.63 2.19 -10.99
CA GLU A 238 -7.16 3.54 -10.69
C GLU A 238 -7.29 3.82 -9.17
N THR A 239 -7.46 2.77 -8.36
CA THR A 239 -7.67 2.86 -6.92
C THR A 239 -6.44 2.51 -6.06
N LEU A 240 -5.33 2.00 -6.65
CA LEU A 240 -4.13 1.49 -5.94
C LEU A 240 -4.43 0.42 -4.88
N GLU A 241 -5.48 -0.37 -5.10
CA GLU A 241 -6.01 -1.31 -4.13
C GLU A 241 -5.29 -2.67 -4.15
N SER A 242 -5.31 -3.37 -3.00
CA SER A 242 -4.70 -4.69 -2.81
C SER A 242 -5.70 -5.57 -2.10
N ALA A 243 -6.10 -6.70 -2.67
CA ALA A 243 -7.02 -7.61 -1.99
C ALA A 243 -6.35 -8.17 -0.72
N ALA A 244 -7.03 -8.09 0.42
CA ALA A 244 -6.65 -8.76 1.67
C ALA A 244 -6.34 -10.24 1.43
N THR A 245 -7.12 -10.92 0.58
CA THR A 245 -6.86 -12.30 0.16
C THR A 245 -5.46 -12.50 -0.43
N ASP A 246 -5.03 -11.60 -1.33
CA ASP A 246 -3.72 -11.69 -1.96
C ASP A 246 -2.58 -11.29 -0.99
N VAL A 247 -2.83 -10.32 -0.09
CA VAL A 247 -1.87 -9.95 0.97
C VAL A 247 -1.64 -11.12 1.92
N LEU A 248 -2.70 -11.77 2.39
CA LEU A 248 -2.59 -12.91 3.30
C LEU A 248 -1.85 -14.08 2.65
N ALA A 249 -2.11 -14.34 1.37
CA ALA A 249 -1.39 -15.36 0.61
C ALA A 249 0.11 -15.03 0.45
N GLY A 250 0.44 -13.76 0.22
CA GLY A 250 1.82 -13.29 0.20
C GLY A 250 2.53 -13.48 1.55
N MET A 251 1.84 -13.16 2.66
CA MET A 251 2.36 -13.42 4.01
C MET A 251 2.55 -14.91 4.27
N ASP A 252 1.59 -15.76 3.90
CA ASP A 252 1.66 -17.22 4.08
C ASP A 252 2.87 -17.82 3.36
N GLN A 253 3.07 -17.40 2.11
CA GLN A 253 4.20 -17.87 1.33
C GLN A 253 5.55 -17.34 1.87
N ALA A 254 5.58 -16.12 2.42
CA ALA A 254 6.78 -15.59 3.06
C ALA A 254 7.15 -16.37 4.33
N ILE A 255 6.15 -16.80 5.12
CA ILE A 255 6.37 -17.68 6.26
C ILE A 255 6.95 -19.03 5.79
N GLU A 256 6.33 -19.65 4.79
CA GLU A 256 6.74 -20.96 4.26
C GLU A 256 8.14 -20.92 3.64
N ASP A 257 8.46 -19.84 2.91
CA ASP A 257 9.79 -19.63 2.33
C ASP A 257 10.86 -19.33 3.41
N GLY A 258 10.47 -19.12 4.67
CA GLY A 258 11.38 -18.98 5.81
C GLY A 258 12.11 -17.63 5.89
N VAL A 259 11.44 -16.52 5.56
CA VAL A 259 12.04 -15.18 5.70
C VAL A 259 12.28 -14.83 7.17
N ASP A 260 13.34 -14.08 7.48
CA ASP A 260 13.63 -13.64 8.84
C ASP A 260 12.82 -12.39 9.24
N ILE A 261 12.55 -11.53 8.26
CA ILE A 261 11.86 -10.25 8.44
C ILE A 261 10.79 -10.09 7.36
N MET A 262 9.59 -9.65 7.74
CA MET A 262 8.56 -9.16 6.82
C MET A 262 8.45 -7.63 6.90
N SER A 263 8.54 -6.97 5.76
CA SER A 263 8.34 -5.53 5.62
C SER A 263 7.09 -5.24 4.79
N LEU A 264 6.10 -4.61 5.41
CA LEU A 264 4.81 -4.25 4.80
C LEU A 264 4.60 -2.73 4.82
N SER A 265 4.66 -2.11 3.64
CA SER A 265 4.20 -0.72 3.47
C SER A 265 2.84 -0.67 2.82
N LEU A 266 1.90 -1.37 3.45
CA LEU A 266 0.49 -1.31 3.15
C LEU A 266 -0.33 -1.47 4.43
N GLY A 267 -1.61 -1.13 4.39
CA GLY A 267 -2.49 -1.27 5.55
C GLY A 267 -3.96 -1.22 5.15
N PHE A 268 -4.80 -1.92 5.89
CA PHE A 268 -6.25 -2.00 5.67
C PHE A 268 -7.00 -1.07 6.63
N PRO A 269 -8.30 -0.81 6.43
CA PRO A 269 -9.11 -0.14 7.45
C PRO A 269 -8.96 -0.80 8.83
N GLN A 270 -8.98 0.01 9.88
CA GLN A 270 -8.90 -0.50 11.25
C GLN A 270 -10.13 -1.36 11.57
N THR A 271 -9.87 -2.58 12.01
CA THR A 271 -10.84 -3.58 12.45
C THR A 271 -10.29 -4.27 13.70
N PRO A 272 -11.10 -4.99 14.49
CA PRO A 272 -10.58 -5.85 15.55
C PRO A 272 -9.46 -6.75 15.04
N PHE A 273 -8.46 -7.09 15.87
CA PHE A 273 -7.26 -7.79 15.39
C PHE A 273 -7.55 -9.14 14.73
N PHE A 274 -8.58 -9.84 15.21
CA PHE A 274 -9.00 -11.11 14.62
C PHE A 274 -9.71 -10.94 13.27
N ASP A 275 -10.13 -9.72 12.89
CA ASP A 275 -10.71 -9.38 11.58
C ASP A 275 -9.71 -8.66 10.65
N ASN A 276 -8.50 -8.36 11.13
CA ASN A 276 -7.51 -7.61 10.37
C ASN A 276 -6.48 -8.55 9.75
N VAL A 277 -6.46 -8.62 8.42
CA VAL A 277 -5.62 -9.55 7.67
C VAL A 277 -4.12 -9.44 7.96
N ILE A 278 -3.61 -8.22 8.12
CA ILE A 278 -2.19 -7.99 8.46
C ILE A 278 -1.94 -8.41 9.90
N ALA A 279 -2.85 -8.11 10.83
CA ALA A 279 -2.72 -8.53 12.22
C ALA A 279 -2.68 -10.06 12.34
N LEU A 280 -3.58 -10.77 11.66
CA LEU A 280 -3.60 -12.24 11.62
C LEU A 280 -2.29 -12.81 11.04
N GLY A 281 -1.89 -12.37 9.85
CA GLY A 281 -0.66 -12.85 9.22
C GLY A 281 0.59 -12.52 10.04
N ALA A 282 0.63 -11.36 10.70
CA ALA A 282 1.76 -10.94 11.53
C ALA A 282 1.85 -11.76 12.82
N PHE A 283 0.72 -12.13 13.42
CA PHE A 283 0.70 -12.98 14.61
C PHE A 283 1.35 -14.33 14.31
N ALA A 284 0.91 -14.97 13.23
CA ALA A 284 1.45 -16.25 12.77
C ALA A 284 2.91 -16.21 12.32
N ALA A 285 3.38 -15.08 11.78
CA ALA A 285 4.78 -14.86 11.45
C ALA A 285 5.63 -14.83 12.74
N ILE A 286 5.16 -14.12 13.76
CA ILE A 286 5.87 -14.01 15.05
C ILE A 286 5.90 -15.30 15.85
N GLU A 287 4.84 -16.12 15.77
CA GLU A 287 4.86 -17.48 16.34
C GLU A 287 5.99 -18.37 15.76
N ARG A 288 6.51 -18.00 14.58
CA ARG A 288 7.64 -18.67 13.93
C ARG A 288 8.95 -17.89 14.03
N GLY A 289 9.00 -16.86 14.87
CA GLY A 289 10.19 -16.04 15.08
C GLY A 289 10.48 -15.04 13.96
N ILE A 290 9.53 -14.78 13.07
CA ILE A 290 9.69 -13.83 11.96
C ILE A 290 9.31 -12.43 12.45
N PHE A 291 10.22 -11.46 12.30
CA PHE A 291 9.98 -10.09 12.73
C PHE A 291 9.11 -9.35 11.70
N VAL A 292 8.07 -8.62 12.15
CA VAL A 292 7.15 -7.91 11.26
C VAL A 292 7.22 -6.40 11.47
N SER A 293 7.57 -5.69 10.41
CA SER A 293 7.55 -4.22 10.36
C SER A 293 6.46 -3.74 9.41
N CYS A 294 5.54 -2.94 9.95
CA CYS A 294 4.49 -2.31 9.16
C CYS A 294 4.52 -0.80 9.34
N SER A 295 4.23 -0.08 8.27
CA SER A 295 4.02 1.36 8.31
C SER A 295 2.75 1.78 9.09
N ALA A 296 2.74 2.95 9.73
CA ALA A 296 1.62 3.40 10.57
C ALA A 296 0.38 3.90 9.78
N GLY A 297 0.56 4.31 8.52
CA GLY A 297 -0.48 5.01 7.74
C GLY A 297 -0.15 6.49 7.49
N ASN A 298 -0.66 7.03 6.38
CA ASN A 298 -0.47 8.43 5.97
C ASN A 298 -1.68 9.34 6.23
N ARG A 299 -2.62 8.93 7.10
CA ARG A 299 -3.88 9.66 7.38
C ARG A 299 -3.79 10.69 8.51
N GLY A 300 -2.57 11.00 8.97
CA GLY A 300 -2.35 12.04 9.97
C GLY A 300 -2.77 13.44 9.47
N PRO A 301 -2.67 14.48 10.33
CA PRO A 301 -2.03 14.48 11.64
C PRO A 301 -3.00 14.26 12.82
N HIS A 302 -4.30 14.04 12.56
CA HIS A 302 -5.29 13.89 13.63
C HIS A 302 -5.07 12.61 14.46
N PRO A 303 -5.46 12.62 15.75
CA PRO A 303 -5.46 11.41 16.58
C PRO A 303 -6.28 10.27 15.95
N TYR A 304 -5.98 9.02 16.34
CA TYR A 304 -6.72 7.82 15.92
C TYR A 304 -6.67 7.50 14.41
N THR A 305 -5.55 7.81 13.75
CA THR A 305 -5.37 7.62 12.29
C THR A 305 -4.44 6.46 11.90
N VAL A 306 -3.85 5.76 12.88
CA VAL A 306 -2.95 4.61 12.66
C VAL A 306 -3.72 3.38 12.20
N ILE A 307 -3.19 2.59 11.25
CA ILE A 307 -3.88 1.44 10.63
C ILE A 307 -3.26 0.04 10.85
N ASN A 308 -2.06 -0.06 11.44
CA ASN A 308 -1.34 -1.34 11.66
C ASN A 308 -0.97 -1.60 13.13
N GLY A 309 -1.74 -1.06 14.07
CA GLY A 309 -1.38 -0.98 15.50
C GLY A 309 -1.54 -2.26 16.34
N ALA A 310 -1.42 -3.45 15.77
CA ALA A 310 -1.47 -4.69 16.58
C ALA A 310 -0.21 -4.79 17.47
N PRO A 311 -0.31 -5.27 18.73
CA PRO A 311 0.82 -5.26 19.67
C PRO A 311 2.06 -6.04 19.23
N TRP A 312 1.87 -7.05 18.37
CA TRP A 312 2.95 -7.86 17.81
C TRP A 312 3.57 -7.22 16.56
N ILE A 313 2.99 -6.16 15.99
CA ILE A 313 3.55 -5.47 14.82
C ILE A 313 4.44 -4.32 15.26
N THR A 314 5.66 -4.26 14.71
CA THR A 314 6.46 -3.03 14.82
C THR A 314 5.88 -1.98 13.88
N THR A 315 5.06 -1.09 14.45
CA THR A 315 4.36 -0.03 13.71
C THR A 315 5.24 1.22 13.59
N VAL A 316 5.59 1.61 12.35
CA VAL A 316 6.59 2.63 12.07
C VAL A 316 5.94 3.91 11.52
N GLY A 317 6.09 5.02 12.26
CA GLY A 317 5.73 6.37 11.80
C GLY A 317 6.82 7.01 10.94
N ALA A 318 6.45 8.04 10.17
CA ALA A 318 7.40 8.80 9.34
C ALA A 318 7.84 10.09 10.04
N SER A 319 9.12 10.43 9.92
CA SER A 319 9.69 11.70 10.41
C SER A 319 10.57 12.33 9.34
N THR A 320 10.89 13.62 9.51
CA THR A 320 11.78 14.36 8.60
C THR A 320 13.25 14.06 8.89
N LEU A 321 14.09 14.30 7.89
CA LEU A 321 15.55 14.21 8.02
C LEU A 321 16.14 15.62 8.16
N ASP A 322 17.44 15.67 8.44
CA ASP A 322 18.30 16.87 8.38
C ASP A 322 18.50 17.45 6.96
N ARG A 323 17.79 16.94 5.94
CA ARG A 323 17.91 17.35 4.54
C ARG A 323 16.57 17.80 3.96
N GLY A 324 16.52 19.07 3.54
CA GLY A 324 15.47 19.62 2.68
C GLY A 324 15.93 19.81 1.22
N TYR A 325 14.99 20.13 0.34
CA TYR A 325 15.25 20.46 -1.06
C TYR A 325 14.93 21.93 -1.31
N ALA A 326 15.95 22.77 -1.31
CA ALA A 326 15.77 24.22 -1.37
C ALA A 326 15.66 24.73 -2.81
N THR A 327 14.83 25.76 -2.99
CA THR A 327 14.84 26.65 -4.15
C THR A 327 14.85 28.10 -3.68
N SER A 328 15.54 28.98 -4.38
CA SER A 328 15.56 30.41 -4.06
C SER A 328 14.77 31.19 -5.10
N ALA A 329 13.80 31.99 -4.66
CA ALA A 329 13.15 32.99 -5.48
C ALA A 329 13.61 34.38 -5.05
N THR A 330 13.97 35.23 -6.02
CA THR A 330 14.22 36.65 -5.77
C THR A 330 13.09 37.44 -6.39
N LEU A 331 12.30 38.11 -5.55
CA LEU A 331 11.20 38.97 -5.95
C LEU A 331 11.69 40.42 -5.93
N LYS A 332 11.29 41.19 -6.93
CA LYS A 332 11.62 42.62 -7.04
C LYS A 332 10.33 43.42 -7.02
N GLY A 333 10.21 44.34 -6.07
CA GLY A 333 9.07 45.24 -5.93
C GLY A 333 9.19 46.47 -6.84
N GLU A 334 8.08 47.20 -6.96
CA GLU A 334 7.98 48.42 -7.77
C GLU A 334 8.94 49.53 -7.29
N SER A 335 9.20 49.62 -5.99
CA SER A 335 10.18 50.53 -5.38
C SER A 335 11.64 50.10 -5.56
N ASN A 336 11.91 49.11 -6.43
CA ASN A 336 13.23 48.50 -6.66
C ASN A 336 13.79 47.71 -5.45
N ASP A 337 12.97 47.50 -4.42
CA ASP A 337 13.29 46.64 -3.28
C ASP A 337 13.34 45.16 -3.70
N THR A 338 14.26 44.39 -3.14
CA THR A 338 14.39 42.96 -3.44
C THR A 338 14.16 42.11 -2.20
N ILE A 339 13.32 41.09 -2.33
CA ILE A 339 13.07 40.08 -1.30
C ILE A 339 13.58 38.74 -1.82
N LYS A 340 14.43 38.08 -1.03
CA LYS A 340 14.83 36.69 -1.28
C LYS A 340 14.00 35.76 -0.43
N VAL A 341 13.34 34.81 -1.08
CA VAL A 341 12.55 33.77 -0.44
C VAL A 341 13.24 32.43 -0.66
N LEU A 342 13.49 31.72 0.43
CA LEU A 342 13.90 30.33 0.38
C LEU A 342 12.66 29.45 0.47
N GLY A 343 12.35 28.75 -0.62
CA GLY A 343 11.25 27.80 -0.72
C GLY A 343 11.74 26.36 -0.90
N THR A 344 10.78 25.48 -1.17
CA THR A 344 11.03 24.05 -1.45
C THR A 344 10.61 23.71 -2.87
N SER A 345 11.43 22.96 -3.60
CA SER A 345 11.08 22.47 -4.94
C SER A 345 11.76 21.15 -5.26
N PHE A 346 11.07 20.33 -6.06
CA PHE A 346 11.52 19.05 -6.58
C PHE A 346 11.53 19.04 -8.11
N TYR A 347 11.52 20.22 -8.74
CA TYR A 347 11.43 20.34 -10.19
C TYR A 347 12.65 19.69 -10.87
N PRO A 348 12.48 18.74 -11.80
CA PRO A 348 13.54 17.85 -12.26
C PRO A 348 14.56 18.50 -13.23
N LYS A 349 14.55 19.83 -13.36
CA LYS A 349 15.51 20.55 -14.19
C LYS A 349 16.07 21.75 -13.43
N SER A 350 17.35 22.01 -13.63
CA SER A 350 17.96 23.27 -13.20
C SER A 350 17.63 24.32 -14.25
N ILE A 351 16.59 25.11 -14.00
CA ILE A 351 16.20 26.23 -14.85
C ILE A 351 16.29 27.54 -14.07
N LEU A 352 16.80 28.57 -14.73
CA LEU A 352 16.77 29.92 -14.22
C LEU A 352 15.57 30.62 -14.84
N ILE A 353 14.60 30.93 -14.00
CA ILE A 353 13.35 31.56 -14.40
C ILE A 353 13.49 33.06 -14.16
N PHE A 354 13.49 33.84 -15.23
CA PHE A 354 13.35 35.30 -15.19
C PHE A 354 12.05 35.66 -15.91
N TYR A 355 11.02 36.05 -15.16
CA TYR A 355 9.78 36.54 -15.74
C TYR A 355 9.31 37.83 -15.07
N ASP A 356 8.78 38.68 -15.93
CA ASP A 356 7.88 39.78 -15.65
C ASP A 356 6.83 39.67 -16.78
N PRO A 357 5.56 39.31 -16.49
CA PRO A 357 4.77 39.67 -15.32
C PRO A 357 4.37 38.52 -14.38
N PHE A 358 4.04 38.89 -13.14
CA PHE A 358 3.35 38.04 -12.16
C PHE A 358 1.83 38.15 -12.32
N TYR A 359 1.13 37.11 -11.89
CA TYR A 359 -0.31 37.13 -11.73
C TYR A 359 -0.71 36.68 -10.33
N TYR A 360 -1.62 37.43 -9.72
CA TYR A 360 -2.30 37.08 -8.48
C TYR A 360 -3.79 37.39 -8.62
N GLY A 361 -4.66 36.44 -8.28
CA GLY A 361 -6.12 36.53 -8.45
C GLY A 361 -6.84 37.48 -7.50
N LYS A 362 -6.24 38.63 -7.17
CA LYS A 362 -6.68 39.56 -6.12
C LYS A 362 -8.17 39.87 -6.20
N GLY A 363 -8.88 39.66 -5.09
CA GLY A 363 -10.31 39.97 -4.98
C GLY A 363 -11.23 38.82 -5.43
N ASN A 364 -10.67 37.68 -5.85
CA ASN A 364 -11.42 36.46 -6.13
C ASN A 364 -10.78 35.27 -5.41
N ALA A 365 -11.39 34.82 -4.31
CA ALA A 365 -10.84 33.76 -3.46
C ALA A 365 -10.45 32.49 -4.23
N SER A 366 -11.26 32.06 -5.21
CA SER A 366 -10.97 30.88 -6.04
C SER A 366 -9.77 31.07 -6.97
N LYS A 367 -9.54 32.29 -7.46
CA LYS A 367 -8.36 32.64 -8.28
C LYS A 367 -7.12 32.85 -7.40
N GLU A 368 -7.27 33.39 -6.19
CA GLU A 368 -6.17 33.59 -5.22
C GLU A 368 -5.54 32.27 -4.80
N ILE A 369 -6.34 31.21 -4.57
CA ILE A 369 -5.83 29.88 -4.21
C ILE A 369 -5.54 28.99 -5.43
N CYS A 370 -5.72 29.52 -6.64
CA CYS A 370 -5.59 28.79 -7.90
C CYS A 370 -6.41 27.48 -7.93
N ALA A 371 -7.68 27.56 -7.50
CA ALA A 371 -8.59 26.43 -7.51
C ALA A 371 -8.75 25.83 -8.93
N SER A 372 -9.12 24.55 -9.01
CA SER A 372 -9.37 23.91 -10.30
C SER A 372 -10.39 24.69 -11.13
N ASN A 373 -10.02 24.95 -12.39
CA ASN A 373 -10.83 25.66 -13.38
C ASN A 373 -11.22 27.11 -13.01
N SER A 374 -10.53 27.75 -12.04
CA SER A 374 -10.80 29.14 -11.68
C SER A 374 -10.07 30.18 -12.53
N LEU A 375 -8.99 29.78 -13.24
CA LEU A 375 -8.11 30.67 -13.99
C LEU A 375 -8.35 30.58 -15.50
N ASP A 376 -8.44 31.74 -16.15
CA ASP A 376 -8.59 31.84 -17.59
C ASP A 376 -7.22 31.79 -18.28
N ALA A 377 -7.06 30.97 -19.32
CA ALA A 377 -5.77 30.79 -19.99
C ALA A 377 -5.22 32.11 -20.57
N SER A 378 -6.10 32.96 -21.11
CA SER A 378 -5.74 34.29 -21.63
C SER A 378 -5.24 35.25 -20.55
N GLU A 379 -5.64 35.06 -19.30
CA GLU A 379 -5.26 35.91 -18.16
C GLU A 379 -3.85 35.57 -17.64
N VAL A 380 -3.45 34.30 -17.74
CA VAL A 380 -2.28 33.75 -17.06
C VAL A 380 -1.15 33.28 -17.98
N ALA A 381 -1.40 33.17 -19.28
CA ALA A 381 -0.40 32.74 -20.25
C ALA A 381 0.86 33.61 -20.19
N GLY A 382 2.03 32.97 -20.08
CA GLY A 382 3.34 33.64 -20.05
C GLY A 382 3.71 34.30 -18.72
N LYS A 383 2.93 34.12 -17.65
CA LYS A 383 3.14 34.74 -16.33
C LYS A 383 3.57 33.74 -15.27
N ILE A 384 4.20 34.22 -14.20
CA ILE A 384 4.35 33.45 -12.96
C ILE A 384 3.08 33.61 -12.12
N LEU A 385 2.43 32.48 -11.83
CA LEU A 385 1.25 32.41 -10.96
C LEU A 385 1.67 32.40 -9.49
N PHE A 386 1.13 33.33 -8.70
CA PHE A 386 1.19 33.27 -7.24
C PHE A 386 -0.13 32.72 -6.70
N CYS A 387 -0.06 31.63 -5.95
CA CYS A 387 -1.22 30.96 -5.36
C CYS A 387 -1.10 31.00 -3.83
N SER A 388 -2.09 31.60 -3.17
CA SER A 388 -2.18 31.65 -1.72
C SER A 388 -2.39 30.25 -1.14
N TYR A 389 -1.80 30.01 0.03
CA TYR A 389 -1.94 28.75 0.74
C TYR A 389 -3.40 28.53 1.16
N SER A 390 -3.94 27.36 0.83
CA SER A 390 -5.16 26.83 1.44
C SER A 390 -5.05 25.31 1.51
N ASN A 391 -5.79 24.70 2.45
CA ASN A 391 -5.93 23.23 2.53
C ASN A 391 -6.63 22.63 1.28
N VAL A 392 -7.06 23.46 0.33
CA VAL A 392 -7.81 23.12 -0.90
C VAL A 392 -7.04 23.56 -2.16
N SER A 393 -5.78 24.02 -2.04
CA SER A 393 -5.01 24.50 -3.19
C SER A 393 -4.68 23.35 -4.15
N ASP A 394 -5.37 23.34 -5.30
CA ASP A 394 -5.41 22.21 -6.23
C ASP A 394 -4.23 22.18 -7.22
N VAL A 395 -3.38 23.23 -7.19
CA VAL A 395 -2.19 23.30 -8.03
C VAL A 395 -1.22 22.17 -7.66
N TYR A 396 -1.08 21.82 -6.38
CA TYR A 396 -0.26 20.69 -5.95
C TYR A 396 -0.79 19.35 -6.50
N ASN A 397 -2.12 19.19 -6.61
CA ASN A 397 -2.78 17.96 -7.10
C ASN A 397 -2.68 17.78 -8.62
N ARG A 398 -2.53 18.86 -9.41
CA ARG A 398 -2.32 18.76 -10.87
C ARG A 398 -0.89 18.41 -11.28
N TRP A 399 0.12 18.82 -10.48
CA TRP A 399 1.52 18.50 -10.78
C TRP A 399 1.85 17.02 -10.55
N THR A 400 1.25 16.37 -9.56
CA THR A 400 1.38 14.93 -9.33
C THR A 400 0.80 14.11 -10.48
N LYS A 401 -0.31 14.53 -11.10
CA LYS A 401 -0.91 13.83 -12.26
C LYS A 401 -0.20 14.09 -13.61
N ARG A 402 0.54 15.19 -13.80
CA ARG A 402 1.23 15.48 -15.08
C ARG A 402 2.67 15.00 -15.16
N ILE A 403 3.37 14.78 -14.04
CA ILE A 403 4.70 14.17 -14.04
C ILE A 403 4.63 12.70 -14.53
N GLU A 404 3.47 12.05 -14.42
CA GLU A 404 3.22 10.69 -14.91
C GLU A 404 3.00 10.60 -16.44
N GLN A 405 2.83 11.73 -17.13
CA GLN A 405 2.57 11.77 -18.59
C GLN A 405 3.73 12.31 -19.41
N VAL A 406 4.94 12.46 -18.85
CA VAL A 406 6.11 12.74 -19.68
C VAL A 406 6.44 11.46 -20.46
N PRO A 407 6.32 11.44 -21.81
CA PRO A 407 6.81 10.31 -22.58
C PRO A 407 8.32 10.23 -22.33
N ARG A 408 8.76 9.08 -21.79
CA ARG A 408 10.17 8.76 -21.75
C ARG A 408 10.62 8.43 -23.19
N PRO A 409 11.79 8.89 -23.63
CA PRO A 409 12.37 8.48 -24.91
C PRO A 409 12.60 6.97 -24.97
#